data_AF-A0A967WQG0-F1
#
_entry.id   AF-A0A967WQG0-F1
#
_cell.length_a   1.000
_cell.length_b   1.000
_cell.length_c   1.000
_cell.angle_alpha   90.00
_cell.angle_beta   90.00
_cell.angle_gamma   90.00
#
_symmetry.space_group_name_H-M   'P 1'
#
loop_
_entity.id
_entity.type
_entity.pdbx_description
1 polymer ?
#
loop_
_entity_poly.entity_id
_entity_poly.type
_entity_poly.pdbx_seq_one_letter_code
_entity_poly.pdbx_strand_id
1 'polypeptide(L)'
;STGVSLAAEPLLSLLAAEETAVLDFSFLFVPMLYQETYSQHEDSNNIMVFLTESDLVSSVVLGAHTDALRGSSLTYRSYEVAGGPHIPDVPWIRAMGWGSEGTTPLDWTPVARALFLAGHSWATEGIEPPPSAYLAEAPQGQIDPVYLAEYGLELETGIARDENGNALAGIRMPDLEIGRGQYIAFDPPSFFGLGLFGTWKDLQCEPLEGRARFWNHGEYVSQFAHHAQRLVAEGYLLQEGARRLISDAAQSEVGKPHACTQWP
;
A
#
# COMPACT_ATOMS: atom_id res chain seq x y z
N SER A 1 16.83 -17.30 13.81
CA SER A 1 15.65 -16.78 14.54
C SER A 1 15.04 -15.64 13.75
N THR A 2 13.75 -15.72 13.41
CA THR A 2 13.01 -14.60 12.78
C THR A 2 12.37 -13.74 13.86
N GLY A 3 12.48 -12.42 13.77
CA GLY A 3 11.86 -11.50 14.73
C GLY A 3 11.52 -10.16 14.09
N VAL A 4 10.66 -9.41 14.79
CA VAL A 4 10.27 -8.05 14.43
C VAL A 4 11.15 -7.11 15.22
N SER A 5 11.80 -6.16 14.56
CA SER A 5 12.71 -5.20 15.22
C SER A 5 11.94 -4.28 16.17
N LEU A 6 12.60 -3.86 17.26
CA LEU A 6 12.14 -2.80 18.17
C LEU A 6 11.94 -1.44 17.48
N ALA A 7 12.44 -1.28 16.25
CA ALA A 7 12.20 -0.11 15.40
C ALA A 7 10.87 -0.17 14.64
N ALA A 8 10.11 -1.27 14.73
CA ALA A 8 8.77 -1.37 14.16
C ALA A 8 7.76 -0.60 15.02
N GLU A 9 6.67 -0.14 14.38
CA GLU A 9 5.46 0.43 15.00
C GLU A 9 5.20 -0.07 16.44
N PRO A 10 4.92 0.82 17.42
CA PRO A 10 4.78 0.47 18.84
C PRO A 10 3.78 -0.67 19.10
N LEU A 11 2.74 -0.81 18.27
CA LEU A 11 1.74 -1.87 18.38
C LEU A 11 2.31 -3.27 18.13
N LEU A 12 3.29 -3.40 17.23
CA LEU A 12 3.99 -4.64 16.92
C LEU A 12 5.17 -4.89 17.88
N SER A 13 5.87 -3.82 18.28
CA SER A 13 6.89 -3.89 19.33
C SER A 13 6.32 -4.34 20.68
N LEU A 14 5.07 -3.99 21.00
CA LEU A 14 4.36 -4.48 22.20
C LEU A 14 4.06 -6.00 22.16
N LEU A 15 3.99 -6.59 20.96
CA LEU A 15 3.75 -8.02 20.77
C LEU A 15 5.03 -8.86 20.68
N ALA A 16 6.19 -8.22 20.47
CA ALA A 16 7.47 -8.89 20.18
C ALA A 16 8.57 -8.64 21.22
N ALA A 17 8.27 -7.95 22.34
CA ALA A 17 9.27 -7.60 23.34
C ALA A 17 9.65 -8.80 24.23
N GLU A 18 10.71 -9.51 23.86
CA GLU A 18 11.75 -9.97 24.81
C GLU A 18 13.06 -10.26 24.04
N GLU A 19 14.13 -9.60 24.51
CA GLU A 19 15.55 -9.76 24.16
C GLU A 19 16.09 -9.26 22.80
N THR A 20 17.23 -8.58 22.90
CA THR A 20 18.19 -8.24 21.85
C THR A 20 18.73 -9.50 21.18
N ALA A 21 18.00 -10.06 20.23
CA ALA A 21 18.50 -11.10 19.33
C ALA A 21 19.10 -10.44 18.09
N VAL A 22 20.26 -10.95 17.64
CA VAL A 22 20.70 -10.77 16.25
C VAL A 22 19.59 -11.36 15.38
N LEU A 23 18.86 -10.51 14.68
CA LEU A 23 17.77 -10.93 13.80
C LEU A 23 18.37 -11.32 12.45
N ASP A 24 18.17 -12.58 12.05
CA ASP A 24 18.53 -13.03 10.69
C ASP A 24 17.68 -12.33 9.62
N PHE A 25 16.52 -11.79 10.03
CA PHE A 25 15.57 -11.05 9.22
C PHE A 25 14.80 -10.03 10.06
N SER A 26 14.65 -8.80 9.55
CA SER A 26 13.73 -7.79 10.06
C SER A 26 12.75 -7.33 8.99
N PHE A 27 11.45 -7.43 9.28
CA PHE A 27 10.38 -6.81 8.50
C PHE A 27 9.92 -5.53 9.21
N LEU A 28 10.18 -4.38 8.60
CA LEU A 28 10.00 -3.08 9.24
C LEU A 28 8.80 -2.34 8.65
N PHE A 29 7.86 -2.00 9.53
CA PHE A 29 6.97 -0.87 9.35
C PHE A 29 7.62 0.31 10.07
N VAL A 30 8.23 1.22 9.30
CA VAL A 30 8.97 2.34 9.88
C VAL A 30 7.97 3.45 10.21
N PRO A 31 7.80 3.80 11.51
CA PRO A 31 6.86 4.86 11.87
C PRO A 31 7.27 6.16 11.19
N MET A 32 6.28 6.95 10.75
CA MET A 32 6.46 8.17 9.96
C MET A 32 7.52 9.12 10.53
N LEU A 33 7.63 9.21 11.86
CA LEU A 33 8.57 10.09 12.57
C LEU A 33 10.04 9.64 12.58
N TYR A 34 10.34 8.40 12.18
CA TYR A 34 11.69 7.84 12.24
C TYR A 34 12.31 7.53 10.88
N GLN A 35 11.58 7.78 9.79
CA GLN A 35 11.98 7.37 8.43
C GLN A 35 13.27 8.07 7.95
N GLU A 36 13.45 9.36 8.27
CA GLU A 36 14.64 10.13 7.88
C GLU A 36 15.94 9.68 8.54
N THR A 37 15.84 9.14 9.75
CA THR A 37 17.00 8.79 10.59
C THR A 37 17.34 7.32 10.51
N TYR A 38 16.60 6.56 9.70
CA TYR A 38 16.83 5.15 9.53
C TYR A 38 18.21 4.91 8.92
N SER A 39 19.01 4.11 9.61
CA SER A 39 20.24 3.54 9.07
C SER A 39 20.23 2.03 9.32
N GLN A 40 20.64 1.26 8.32
CA GLN A 40 20.87 -0.17 8.50
C GLN A 40 22.00 -0.36 9.51
N HIS A 41 21.76 -1.15 10.56
CA HIS A 41 22.80 -1.54 11.50
C HIS A 41 23.78 -2.50 10.82
N GLU A 42 25.09 -2.29 11.01
CA GLU A 42 26.16 -3.04 10.31
C GLU A 42 26.06 -4.57 10.51
N ASP A 43 25.51 -5.01 11.64
CA ASP A 43 25.32 -6.44 11.98
C ASP A 43 24.01 -7.06 11.45
N SER A 44 23.18 -6.31 10.71
CA SER A 44 21.91 -6.84 10.20
C SER A 44 22.12 -7.66 8.94
N ASN A 45 21.75 -8.95 8.98
CA ASN A 45 21.96 -9.87 7.87
C ASN A 45 21.01 -9.59 6.68
N ASN A 46 19.71 -9.44 6.92
CA ASN A 46 18.71 -9.15 5.88
C ASN A 46 17.60 -8.23 6.43
N ILE A 47 17.26 -7.19 5.66
CA ILE A 47 16.23 -6.22 6.02
C ILE A 47 15.25 -6.05 4.86
N MET A 48 13.97 -6.07 5.21
CA MET A 48 12.89 -5.66 4.32
C MET A 48 12.09 -4.53 4.98
N VAL A 49 11.97 -3.42 4.25
CA VAL A 49 11.12 -2.29 4.63
C VAL A 49 9.83 -2.35 3.81
N PHE A 50 8.70 -2.13 4.48
CA PHE A 50 7.39 -2.06 3.85
C PHE A 50 6.74 -0.72 4.18
N LEU A 51 6.32 -0.03 3.14
CA LEU A 51 5.69 1.28 3.20
C LEU A 51 4.43 1.27 2.34
N THR A 52 3.46 2.04 2.76
CA THR A 52 2.25 2.34 2.00
C THR A 52 2.35 3.77 1.47
N GLU A 53 1.56 4.09 0.46
CA GLU A 53 1.46 5.48 -0.03
C GLU A 53 1.15 6.47 1.10
N SER A 54 0.32 6.04 2.07
CA SER A 54 -0.04 6.87 3.24
C SER A 54 1.13 7.14 4.18
N ASP A 55 2.04 6.18 4.35
CA ASP A 55 3.27 6.40 5.10
C ASP A 55 4.12 7.50 4.47
N LEU A 56 4.28 7.43 3.16
CA LEU A 56 5.11 8.37 2.40
C LEU A 56 4.52 9.79 2.45
N VAL A 57 3.24 9.94 2.13
CA VAL A 57 2.59 11.25 2.13
C VAL A 57 2.53 11.85 3.53
N SER A 58 2.21 11.03 4.54
CA SER A 58 2.14 11.52 5.92
C SER A 58 3.50 11.96 6.44
N SER A 59 4.59 11.28 6.06
CA SER A 59 5.95 11.75 6.36
C SER A 59 6.21 13.11 5.75
N VAL A 60 5.87 13.34 4.47
CA VAL A 60 5.98 14.68 3.85
C VAL A 60 5.18 15.74 4.63
N VAL A 61 3.94 15.44 5.02
CA VAL A 61 3.10 16.36 5.80
C VAL A 61 3.70 16.69 7.16
N LEU A 62 4.41 15.73 7.77
CA LEU A 62 5.12 15.90 9.03
C LEU A 62 6.52 16.52 8.88
N GLY A 63 6.93 16.86 7.66
CA GLY A 63 8.26 17.39 7.36
C GLY A 63 9.37 16.36 7.45
N ALA A 64 9.05 15.08 7.26
CA ALA A 64 9.97 13.95 7.20
C ALA A 64 10.14 13.43 5.76
N HIS A 65 11.36 13.06 5.39
CA HIS A 65 11.73 12.47 4.12
C HIS A 65 11.96 10.95 4.21
N THR A 66 11.59 10.24 3.15
CA THR A 66 11.69 8.77 3.07
C THR A 66 12.88 8.29 2.25
N ASP A 67 13.72 9.20 1.75
CA ASP A 67 14.81 8.87 0.82
C ASP A 67 15.79 7.85 1.41
N ALA A 68 16.00 7.90 2.73
CA ALA A 68 16.84 6.94 3.46
C ALA A 68 16.32 5.50 3.40
N LEU A 69 15.03 5.31 3.10
CA LEU A 69 14.38 4.00 2.97
C LEU A 69 14.36 3.49 1.53
N ARG A 70 14.68 4.34 0.54
CA ARG A 70 14.82 3.94 -0.86
C ARG A 70 16.25 3.46 -1.10
N GLY A 71 16.39 2.17 -1.39
CA GLY A 71 17.68 1.52 -1.59
C GLY A 71 17.52 0.03 -1.87
N SER A 72 18.50 -0.54 -2.57
CA SER A 72 18.59 -1.98 -2.73
C SER A 72 20.04 -2.38 -2.58
N SER A 73 20.33 -3.26 -1.62
CA SER A 73 21.66 -3.85 -1.41
C SER A 73 21.54 -5.38 -1.42
N LEU A 74 22.65 -6.10 -1.26
CA LEU A 74 22.60 -7.56 -1.11
C LEU A 74 21.82 -8.02 0.13
N THR A 75 21.53 -7.13 1.07
CA THR A 75 20.89 -7.42 2.36
C THR A 75 19.70 -6.51 2.65
N TYR A 76 19.30 -5.68 1.68
CA TYR A 76 18.26 -4.67 1.88
C TYR A 76 17.28 -4.65 0.71
N ARG A 77 15.99 -4.64 1.04
CA ARG A 77 14.87 -4.43 0.11
C ARG A 77 13.87 -3.46 0.72
N SER A 78 13.20 -2.71 -0.14
CA SER A 78 12.15 -1.76 0.26
C SER A 78 11.00 -1.83 -0.73
N TYR A 79 9.77 -1.82 -0.21
CA TYR A 79 8.56 -2.02 -0.99
C TYR A 79 7.55 -0.95 -0.63
N GLU A 80 7.06 -0.24 -1.64
CA GLU A 80 6.05 0.80 -1.51
C GLU A 80 4.76 0.34 -2.20
N VAL A 81 3.66 0.32 -1.45
CA VAL A 81 2.33 -0.08 -1.93
C VAL A 81 1.51 1.16 -2.28
N ALA A 82 1.25 1.33 -3.58
CA ALA A 82 0.40 2.38 -4.09
C ALA A 82 -1.04 2.16 -3.63
N GLY A 83 -1.75 3.23 -3.29
CA GLY A 83 -3.12 3.11 -2.81
C GLY A 83 -3.25 2.55 -1.38
N GLY A 84 -2.14 2.26 -0.70
CA GLY A 84 -2.15 1.62 0.61
C GLY A 84 -2.46 2.62 1.74
N PRO A 85 -3.45 2.35 2.62
CA PRO A 85 -3.61 3.04 3.89
C PRO A 85 -2.50 2.66 4.88
N HIS A 86 -2.17 3.55 5.83
CA HIS A 86 -1.28 3.20 6.93
C HIS A 86 -1.89 2.08 7.81
N ILE A 87 -3.20 2.17 8.08
CA ILE A 87 -3.97 1.11 8.74
C ILE A 87 -4.96 0.51 7.74
N PRO A 88 -4.89 -0.81 7.47
CA PRO A 88 -5.83 -1.45 6.56
C PRO A 88 -7.22 -1.57 7.21
N ASP A 89 -8.28 -1.46 6.41
CA ASP A 89 -9.66 -1.65 6.86
C ASP A 89 -10.02 -3.15 6.97
N VAL A 90 -9.48 -3.80 8.01
CA VAL A 90 -9.66 -5.23 8.28
C VAL A 90 -10.61 -5.49 9.45
N PRO A 91 -11.32 -6.64 9.50
CA PRO A 91 -12.37 -6.89 10.50
C PRO A 91 -11.96 -6.68 11.95
N TRP A 92 -10.70 -6.98 12.30
CA TRP A 92 -10.23 -6.83 13.68
C TRP A 92 -9.94 -5.37 14.06
N ILE A 93 -9.49 -4.53 13.13
CA ILE A 93 -9.34 -3.07 13.33
C ILE A 93 -10.72 -2.44 13.55
N ARG A 94 -11.70 -2.84 12.74
CA ARG A 94 -13.10 -2.43 12.92
C ARG A 94 -13.67 -2.86 14.28
N ALA A 95 -13.35 -4.08 14.73
CA ALA A 95 -13.79 -4.57 16.04
C ALA A 95 -13.22 -3.75 17.21
N MET A 96 -12.09 -3.05 17.02
CA MET A 96 -11.53 -2.11 18.00
C MET A 96 -12.21 -0.73 17.97
N GLY A 97 -13.19 -0.52 17.09
CA GLY A 97 -13.86 0.77 16.90
C GLY A 97 -13.01 1.80 16.16
N TRP A 98 -11.95 1.34 15.48
CA TRP A 98 -11.06 2.19 14.69
C TRP A 98 -11.47 2.07 13.22
N GLY A 99 -11.92 3.17 12.62
CA GLY A 99 -12.42 3.23 11.24
C GLY A 99 -13.91 2.87 11.09
N SER A 100 -14.50 3.32 9.99
CA SER A 100 -15.82 2.87 9.52
C SER A 100 -15.64 1.84 8.40
N GLU A 101 -16.57 0.89 8.27
CA GLU A 101 -16.53 -0.11 7.20
C GLU A 101 -16.51 0.56 5.82
N GLY A 102 -15.58 0.12 4.97
CA GLY A 102 -15.46 0.54 3.58
C GLY A 102 -14.75 1.87 3.37
N THR A 103 -13.98 2.37 4.35
CA THR A 103 -13.19 3.60 4.16
C THR A 103 -12.10 3.41 3.11
N THR A 104 -11.50 2.21 3.06
CA THR A 104 -10.60 1.80 1.97
C THR A 104 -10.74 0.33 1.58
N PRO A 105 -11.02 0.03 0.30
CA PRO A 105 -11.08 -1.34 -0.19
C PRO A 105 -9.69 -1.94 -0.48
N LEU A 106 -8.62 -1.13 -0.38
CA LEU A 106 -7.26 -1.53 -0.73
C LEU A 106 -6.55 -2.20 0.45
N ASP A 107 -6.90 -3.45 0.69
CA ASP A 107 -6.25 -4.31 1.67
C ASP A 107 -4.87 -4.78 1.15
N TRP A 108 -3.79 -4.18 1.66
CA TRP A 108 -2.42 -4.57 1.36
C TRP A 108 -1.90 -5.73 2.21
N THR A 109 -2.68 -6.24 3.18
CA THR A 109 -2.22 -7.31 4.08
C THR A 109 -1.80 -8.60 3.35
N PRO A 110 -2.40 -9.00 2.21
CA PRO A 110 -1.90 -10.14 1.43
C PRO A 110 -0.49 -9.92 0.87
N VAL A 111 -0.14 -8.68 0.53
CA VAL A 111 1.21 -8.31 0.05
C VAL A 111 2.20 -8.37 1.20
N ALA A 112 1.89 -7.74 2.34
CA ALA A 112 2.74 -7.82 3.52
C ALA A 112 3.00 -9.26 3.96
N ARG A 113 1.97 -10.13 3.90
CA ARG A 113 2.13 -11.56 4.18
C ARG A 113 3.09 -12.24 3.20
N ALA A 114 2.95 -11.99 1.89
CA ALA A 114 3.82 -12.57 0.88
C ALA A 114 5.28 -12.17 1.11
N LEU A 115 5.52 -10.88 1.35
CA LEU A 115 6.85 -10.33 1.61
C LEU A 115 7.45 -10.84 2.92
N PHE A 116 6.65 -10.99 3.98
CA PHE A 116 7.11 -11.60 5.23
C PHE A 116 7.63 -13.04 5.01
N LEU A 117 6.92 -13.85 4.23
CA LEU A 117 7.35 -15.21 3.92
C LEU A 117 8.55 -15.25 2.96
N ALA A 118 8.64 -14.30 2.03
CA ALA A 118 9.82 -14.13 1.19
C ALA A 118 11.05 -13.79 2.03
N GLY A 119 10.92 -12.88 3.00
CA GLY A 119 11.98 -12.52 3.94
C GLY A 119 12.39 -13.67 4.87
N HIS A 120 11.43 -14.49 5.32
CA HIS A 120 11.74 -15.73 6.02
C HIS A 120 12.60 -16.66 5.16
N SER A 121 12.15 -16.94 3.92
CA SER A 121 12.87 -17.81 2.98
C SER A 121 14.27 -17.27 2.65
N TRP A 122 14.40 -15.95 2.58
CA TRP A 122 15.69 -15.30 2.37
C TRP A 122 16.66 -15.58 3.51
N ALA A 123 16.20 -15.47 4.75
CA ALA A 123 17.03 -15.68 5.92
C ALA A 123 17.32 -17.16 6.22
N THR A 124 16.38 -18.07 5.95
CA THR A 124 16.54 -19.49 6.29
C THR A 124 17.07 -20.35 5.16
N GLU A 125 16.79 -19.98 3.91
CA GLU A 125 17.08 -20.79 2.72
C GLU A 125 17.97 -20.06 1.71
N GLY A 126 18.25 -18.76 1.92
CA GLY A 126 19.01 -17.95 0.97
C GLY A 126 18.26 -17.63 -0.32
N ILE A 127 16.93 -17.84 -0.34
CA ILE A 127 16.09 -17.55 -1.51
C ILE A 127 15.77 -16.06 -1.51
N GLU A 128 16.32 -15.31 -2.47
CA GLU A 128 16.10 -13.87 -2.55
C GLU A 128 14.59 -13.51 -2.70
N PRO A 129 14.12 -12.47 -1.99
CA PRO A 129 12.78 -11.94 -2.19
C PRO A 129 12.70 -11.18 -3.53
N PRO A 130 11.50 -10.81 -3.99
CA PRO A 130 11.34 -9.93 -5.15
C PRO A 130 12.19 -8.66 -5.04
N PRO A 131 12.63 -8.06 -6.16
CA PRO A 131 13.32 -6.76 -6.14
C PRO A 131 12.50 -5.69 -5.44
N SER A 132 13.19 -4.68 -4.88
CA SER A 132 12.54 -3.49 -4.32
C SER A 132 11.58 -2.86 -5.34
N ALA A 133 10.47 -2.32 -4.84
CA ALA A 133 9.46 -1.67 -5.64
C ALA A 133 9.13 -0.29 -5.06
N TYR A 134 9.25 0.75 -5.87
CA TYR A 134 9.05 2.15 -5.45
C TYR A 134 7.94 2.79 -6.26
N LEU A 135 7.19 3.69 -5.63
CA LEU A 135 6.34 4.65 -6.33
C LEU A 135 7.23 5.54 -7.20
N ALA A 136 6.72 5.85 -8.40
CA ALA A 136 7.41 6.69 -9.34
C ALA A 136 7.53 8.12 -8.77
N GLU A 137 8.68 8.75 -9.01
CA GLU A 137 8.98 10.10 -8.53
C GLU A 137 8.32 11.15 -9.42
N ALA A 138 7.66 12.12 -8.80
CA ALA A 138 7.28 13.36 -9.47
C ALA A 138 8.53 14.24 -9.69
N PRO A 139 8.55 15.04 -10.77
CA PRO A 139 9.49 16.15 -10.90
C PRO A 139 9.65 16.96 -9.62
N GLN A 140 10.89 17.31 -9.28
CA GLN A 140 11.19 18.15 -8.11
C GLN A 140 10.44 19.49 -8.17
N GLY A 141 9.84 19.90 -7.04
CA GLY A 141 9.05 21.13 -6.97
C GLY A 141 7.62 20.99 -7.49
N GLN A 142 7.21 19.80 -7.93
CA GLN A 142 5.85 19.61 -8.43
C GLN A 142 4.85 19.50 -7.28
N ILE A 143 3.89 20.43 -7.25
CA ILE A 143 2.69 20.33 -6.44
C ILE A 143 1.86 19.12 -6.89
N ASP A 144 1.46 18.29 -5.94
CA ASP A 144 0.61 17.13 -6.19
C ASP A 144 -0.78 17.61 -6.65
N PRO A 145 -1.19 17.27 -7.88
CA PRO A 145 -2.42 17.79 -8.46
C PRO A 145 -3.68 17.32 -7.71
N VAL A 146 -3.64 16.17 -7.03
CA VAL A 146 -4.78 15.65 -6.29
C VAL A 146 -5.05 16.53 -5.07
N TYR A 147 -4.02 16.85 -4.29
CA TYR A 147 -4.18 17.67 -3.09
C TYR A 147 -4.57 19.11 -3.41
N LEU A 148 -4.06 19.65 -4.52
CA LEU A 148 -4.45 20.97 -5.00
C LEU A 148 -5.92 20.98 -5.45
N ALA A 149 -6.36 19.99 -6.22
CA ALA A 149 -7.72 19.93 -6.75
C ALA A 149 -8.78 19.66 -5.66
N GLU A 150 -8.48 18.75 -4.73
CA GLU A 150 -9.44 18.29 -3.73
C GLU A 150 -9.51 19.19 -2.50
N TYR A 151 -8.37 19.77 -2.10
CA TYR A 151 -8.26 20.50 -0.84
C TYR A 151 -7.72 21.93 -1.01
N GLY A 152 -7.31 22.34 -2.21
CA GLY A 152 -6.61 23.60 -2.41
C GLY A 152 -5.25 23.65 -1.71
N LEU A 153 -4.64 22.48 -1.45
CA LEU A 153 -3.40 22.36 -0.71
C LEU A 153 -2.20 22.27 -1.66
N GLU A 154 -1.28 23.23 -1.55
CA GLU A 154 0.01 23.20 -2.24
C GLU A 154 0.97 22.25 -1.51
N LEU A 155 0.83 20.94 -1.77
CA LEU A 155 1.65 19.89 -1.18
C LEU A 155 2.55 19.23 -2.25
N GLU A 156 3.86 19.20 -2.01
CA GLU A 156 4.82 18.47 -2.85
C GLU A 156 5.05 17.07 -2.29
N THR A 157 4.23 16.10 -2.70
CA THR A 157 4.35 14.71 -2.20
C THR A 157 5.57 13.97 -2.76
N GLY A 158 6.12 14.44 -3.89
CA GLY A 158 7.19 13.74 -4.62
C GLY A 158 6.72 12.49 -5.37
N ILE A 159 5.41 12.21 -5.43
CA ILE A 159 4.84 11.00 -6.04
C ILE A 159 4.19 11.34 -7.39
N ALA A 160 4.61 10.66 -8.46
CA ALA A 160 3.98 10.80 -9.76
C ALA A 160 2.59 10.15 -9.78
N ARG A 161 1.63 10.82 -10.44
CA ARG A 161 0.23 10.40 -10.52
C ARG A 161 -0.16 9.92 -11.91
N ASP A 162 -1.06 8.94 -11.97
CA ASP A 162 -1.75 8.54 -13.20
C ASP A 162 -2.96 9.44 -13.49
N GLU A 163 -3.69 9.12 -14.57
CA GLU A 163 -4.86 9.89 -15.02
C GLU A 163 -6.03 9.89 -14.03
N ASN A 164 -6.10 8.90 -13.13
CA ASN A 164 -7.09 8.87 -12.05
C ASN A 164 -6.54 9.53 -10.77
N GLY A 165 -5.35 10.11 -10.79
CA GLY A 165 -4.69 10.70 -9.63
C GLY A 165 -4.08 9.66 -8.66
N ASN A 166 -3.94 8.41 -9.07
CA ASN A 166 -3.32 7.38 -8.23
C ASN A 166 -1.81 7.35 -8.38
N ALA A 167 -1.08 6.98 -7.33
CA ALA A 167 0.37 6.88 -7.38
C ALA A 167 0.86 5.86 -8.42
N LEU A 168 1.76 6.28 -9.32
CA LEU A 168 2.37 5.43 -10.34
C LEU A 168 3.44 4.49 -9.77
N ALA A 169 3.65 3.36 -10.44
CA ALA A 169 4.61 2.32 -10.06
C ALA A 169 4.37 1.75 -8.64
N GLY A 170 5.41 1.21 -8.01
CA GLY A 170 5.32 0.42 -6.79
C GLY A 170 4.46 -0.84 -6.95
N ILE A 171 4.00 -1.37 -5.84
CA ILE A 171 3.07 -2.49 -5.81
C ILE A 171 1.65 -1.92 -5.89
N ARG A 172 0.98 -2.12 -7.03
CA ARG A 172 -0.39 -1.63 -7.26
C ARG A 172 -1.40 -2.75 -7.10
N MET A 173 -2.31 -2.60 -6.12
CA MET A 173 -3.41 -3.53 -5.91
C MET A 173 -4.37 -3.52 -7.10
N PRO A 174 -5.07 -4.64 -7.41
CA PRO A 174 -5.82 -4.77 -8.67
C PRO A 174 -6.86 -3.67 -8.90
N ASP A 175 -7.61 -3.26 -7.88
CA ASP A 175 -8.61 -2.18 -7.99
C ASP A 175 -7.99 -0.82 -8.33
N LEU A 176 -6.79 -0.50 -7.83
CA LEU A 176 -6.07 0.72 -8.17
C LEU A 176 -5.49 0.63 -9.60
N GLU A 177 -4.98 -0.54 -9.96
CA GLU A 177 -4.35 -0.81 -11.25
C GLU A 177 -5.32 -0.71 -12.43
N ILE A 178 -6.53 -1.27 -12.28
CA ILE A 178 -7.60 -1.15 -13.29
C ILE A 178 -8.34 0.19 -13.21
N GLY A 179 -7.92 1.06 -12.30
CA GLY A 179 -8.51 2.37 -12.07
C GLY A 179 -9.92 2.34 -11.50
N ARG A 180 -10.37 1.29 -10.78
CA ARG A 180 -11.73 1.24 -10.21
C ARG A 180 -12.06 2.48 -9.38
N GLY A 181 -11.07 3.02 -8.69
CA GLY A 181 -11.22 4.23 -7.90
C GLY A 181 -9.94 5.04 -7.83
N GLN A 182 -10.04 6.15 -7.11
CA GLN A 182 -8.92 6.98 -6.72
C GLN A 182 -8.67 6.80 -5.23
N TYR A 183 -7.40 6.62 -4.85
CA TYR A 183 -6.95 6.65 -3.47
C TYR A 183 -6.24 7.98 -3.16
N ILE A 184 -6.64 8.59 -2.05
CA ILE A 184 -6.03 9.80 -1.51
C ILE A 184 -5.43 9.43 -0.15
N ALA A 185 -4.10 9.33 -0.12
CA ALA A 185 -3.34 8.88 1.04
C ALA A 185 -3.56 9.69 2.33
N PHE A 186 -3.79 10.99 2.21
CA PHE A 186 -4.00 11.89 3.33
C PHE A 186 -5.26 12.73 3.10
N ASP A 187 -6.23 12.64 4.00
CA ASP A 187 -7.48 13.40 3.90
C ASP A 187 -7.58 14.40 5.07
N PRO A 188 -7.29 15.71 4.87
CA PRO A 188 -7.31 16.70 5.95
C PRO A 188 -8.66 16.81 6.70
N PRO A 189 -9.83 16.72 6.06
CA PRO A 189 -11.11 16.55 6.76
C PRO A 189 -11.18 15.37 7.75
N SER A 190 -10.46 14.27 7.48
CA SER A 190 -10.33 13.12 8.38
C SER A 190 -9.33 13.35 9.53
N PHE A 191 -8.65 14.49 9.58
CA PHE A 191 -7.52 14.81 10.46
C PHE A 191 -7.92 15.17 11.92
N PHE A 192 -9.05 14.66 12.41
CA PHE A 192 -9.28 14.43 13.85
C PHE A 192 -9.60 12.95 14.16
N GLY A 193 -9.06 12.07 13.32
CA GLY A 193 -8.94 10.62 13.49
C GLY A 193 -7.71 10.07 12.75
N LEU A 194 -6.57 10.75 12.91
CA LEU A 194 -5.20 10.41 12.47
C LEU A 194 -4.91 10.29 10.96
N GLY A 195 -5.90 10.29 10.06
CA GLY A 195 -5.67 10.24 8.60
C GLY A 195 -5.03 8.94 8.09
N LEU A 196 -4.90 7.94 8.97
CA LEU A 196 -4.16 6.69 8.71
C LEU A 196 -4.86 5.75 7.73
N PHE A 197 -6.10 6.07 7.37
CA PHE A 197 -6.88 5.28 6.44
C PHE A 197 -6.89 5.90 5.05
N GLY A 198 -6.51 7.17 4.87
CA GLY A 198 -6.77 7.91 3.63
C GLY A 198 -8.25 7.88 3.22
N THR A 199 -8.50 8.17 1.94
CA THR A 199 -9.84 8.22 1.35
C THR A 199 -9.88 7.49 0.02
N TRP A 200 -10.86 6.59 -0.15
CA TRP A 200 -11.16 5.95 -1.42
C TRP A 200 -12.37 6.60 -2.11
N LYS A 201 -12.16 7.11 -3.32
CA LYS A 201 -13.23 7.54 -4.20
C LYS A 201 -13.54 6.45 -5.21
N ASP A 202 -14.76 5.94 -5.15
CA ASP A 202 -15.21 4.92 -6.09
C ASP A 202 -15.57 5.56 -7.44
N LEU A 203 -14.74 5.31 -8.45
CA LEU A 203 -14.90 5.85 -9.80
C LEU A 203 -15.58 4.84 -10.74
N GLN A 204 -16.13 3.73 -10.22
CA GLN A 204 -16.67 2.65 -11.06
C GLN A 204 -17.76 3.12 -12.05
N CYS A 205 -18.49 4.18 -11.69
CA CYS A 205 -19.53 4.77 -12.52
C CYS A 205 -19.07 6.02 -13.28
N GLU A 206 -17.87 6.53 -13.00
CA GLU A 206 -17.24 7.60 -13.76
C GLU A 206 -16.63 7.04 -15.05
N PRO A 207 -16.98 7.60 -16.23
CA PRO A 207 -16.38 7.18 -17.48
C PRO A 207 -14.85 7.37 -17.47
N LEU A 208 -14.13 6.36 -17.93
CA LEU A 208 -12.70 6.45 -18.22
C LEU A 208 -12.54 6.55 -19.73
N GLU A 209 -11.82 7.56 -20.22
CA GLU A 209 -11.62 7.81 -21.66
C GLU A 209 -12.94 7.86 -22.48
N GLY A 210 -14.02 8.38 -21.88
CA GLY A 210 -15.31 8.53 -22.56
C GLY A 210 -16.13 7.25 -22.71
N ARG A 211 -15.75 6.15 -22.06
CA ARG A 211 -16.55 4.92 -21.95
C ARG A 211 -16.80 4.54 -20.49
N ALA A 212 -17.81 3.72 -20.24
CA ALA A 212 -17.99 3.09 -18.94
C ALA A 212 -16.69 2.38 -18.53
N ARG A 213 -16.26 2.59 -17.29
CA ARG A 213 -15.00 2.04 -16.77
C ARG A 213 -14.95 0.53 -16.86
N PHE A 214 -16.08 -0.10 -16.54
CA PHE A 214 -16.33 -1.52 -16.78
C PHE A 214 -17.62 -1.67 -17.58
N TRP A 215 -17.55 -2.37 -18.71
CA TRP A 215 -18.70 -2.71 -19.54
C TRP A 215 -19.68 -3.63 -18.81
N ASN A 216 -19.15 -4.59 -18.04
CA ASN A 216 -19.93 -5.44 -17.14
C ASN A 216 -19.05 -6.04 -16.02
N HIS A 217 -19.71 -6.70 -15.08
CA HIS A 217 -19.06 -7.36 -13.93
C HIS A 217 -18.02 -8.42 -14.35
N GLY A 218 -18.26 -9.15 -15.44
CA GLY A 218 -17.31 -10.14 -15.94
C GLY A 218 -16.02 -9.51 -16.45
N GLU A 219 -16.09 -8.34 -17.10
CA GLU A 219 -14.91 -7.58 -17.49
C GLU A 219 -14.12 -7.12 -16.27
N TYR A 220 -14.79 -6.55 -15.26
CA TYR A 220 -14.17 -6.14 -14.00
C TYR A 220 -13.41 -7.32 -13.35
N VAL A 221 -14.07 -8.45 -13.13
CA VAL A 221 -13.47 -9.62 -12.49
C VAL A 221 -12.30 -10.17 -13.32
N SER A 222 -12.41 -10.17 -14.65
CA SER A 222 -11.34 -10.64 -15.53
C SER A 222 -10.10 -9.75 -15.45
N GLN A 223 -10.26 -8.42 -15.49
CA GLN A 223 -9.14 -7.49 -15.36
C GLN A 223 -8.52 -7.58 -13.96
N PHE A 224 -9.35 -7.58 -12.91
CA PHE A 224 -8.90 -7.76 -11.54
C PHE A 224 -8.08 -9.04 -11.37
N ALA A 225 -8.58 -10.17 -11.88
CA ALA A 225 -7.89 -11.46 -11.81
C ALA A 225 -6.56 -11.45 -12.57
N HIS A 226 -6.50 -10.81 -13.73
CA HIS A 226 -5.27 -10.66 -14.48
C HIS A 226 -4.18 -9.96 -13.64
N HIS A 227 -4.51 -8.82 -13.02
CA HIS A 227 -3.55 -8.09 -12.19
C HIS A 227 -3.21 -8.81 -10.89
N ALA A 228 -4.16 -9.50 -10.25
CA ALA A 228 -3.87 -10.33 -9.08
C ALA A 228 -2.90 -11.47 -9.41
N GLN A 229 -3.04 -12.13 -10.57
CA GLN A 229 -2.09 -13.17 -10.99
C GLN A 229 -0.73 -12.60 -11.40
N ARG A 230 -0.69 -11.38 -11.95
CA ARG A 230 0.58 -10.69 -12.19
C ARG A 230 1.35 -10.47 -10.89
N LEU A 231 0.70 -10.00 -9.83
CA LEU A 231 1.34 -9.84 -8.52
C LEU A 231 1.82 -11.18 -7.94
N VAL A 232 1.16 -12.30 -8.24
CA VAL A 232 1.67 -13.65 -7.89
C VAL A 232 2.95 -13.96 -8.65
N ALA A 233 2.96 -13.71 -9.96
CA ALA A 233 4.14 -13.94 -10.80
C ALA A 233 5.34 -13.06 -10.39
N GLU A 234 5.07 -11.85 -9.92
CA GLU A 234 6.07 -10.91 -9.39
C GLU A 234 6.50 -11.24 -7.95
N GLY A 235 5.82 -12.18 -7.28
CA GLY A 235 6.12 -12.59 -5.90
C GLY A 235 5.56 -11.65 -4.81
N TYR A 236 4.74 -10.68 -5.19
CA TYR A 236 4.06 -9.75 -4.27
C TYR A 236 2.73 -10.30 -3.74
N LEU A 237 2.22 -11.41 -4.29
CA LEU A 237 1.09 -12.15 -3.73
C LEU A 237 1.39 -13.64 -3.69
N LEU A 238 0.80 -14.31 -2.70
CA LEU A 238 0.70 -15.77 -2.70
C LEU A 238 -0.50 -16.20 -3.56
N GLN A 239 -0.42 -17.39 -4.17
CA GLN A 239 -1.54 -17.95 -4.95
C GLN A 239 -2.85 -18.03 -4.13
N GLU A 240 -2.74 -18.31 -2.83
CA GLU A 240 -3.88 -18.29 -1.90
C GLU A 240 -4.48 -16.89 -1.72
N GLY A 241 -3.64 -15.87 -1.53
CA GLY A 241 -4.07 -14.48 -1.40
C GLY A 241 -4.77 -14.00 -2.65
N ALA A 242 -4.20 -14.26 -3.83
CA ALA A 242 -4.82 -13.92 -5.11
C ALA A 242 -6.19 -14.61 -5.29
N ARG A 243 -6.31 -15.91 -4.95
CA ARG A 243 -7.60 -16.62 -5.02
C ARG A 243 -8.66 -15.98 -4.14
N ARG A 244 -8.30 -15.55 -2.93
CA ARG A 244 -9.22 -14.87 -2.02
C ARG A 244 -9.67 -13.52 -2.60
N LEU A 245 -8.72 -12.67 -3.01
CA LEU A 245 -9.04 -11.37 -3.62
C LEU A 245 -9.92 -11.50 -4.86
N ILE A 246 -9.64 -12.48 -5.73
CA ILE A 246 -10.46 -12.74 -6.93
C ILE A 246 -11.86 -13.22 -6.55
N SER A 247 -11.98 -14.07 -5.52
CA SER A 247 -13.28 -14.50 -5.01
C SER A 247 -14.09 -13.33 -4.45
N ASP A 248 -13.45 -12.42 -3.72
CA ASP A 248 -14.10 -11.24 -3.15
C ASP A 248 -14.56 -10.29 -4.27
N ALA A 249 -13.71 -10.05 -5.28
CA ALA A 249 -14.07 -9.29 -6.48
C ALA A 249 -15.27 -9.91 -7.22
N ALA A 250 -15.32 -11.24 -7.35
CA ALA A 250 -16.43 -11.96 -8.00
C ALA A 250 -17.75 -11.90 -7.22
N GLN A 251 -17.70 -11.59 -5.92
CA GLN A 251 -18.89 -11.42 -5.08
C GLN A 251 -19.32 -9.95 -4.97
N SER A 252 -18.45 -9.00 -5.34
CA SER A 252 -18.74 -7.57 -5.32
C SER A 252 -19.87 -7.15 -6.27
N GLU A 253 -20.36 -5.91 -6.11
CA GLU A 253 -21.36 -5.30 -6.98
C GLU A 253 -20.74 -4.59 -8.21
N VAL A 254 -19.41 -4.51 -8.30
CA VAL A 254 -18.71 -3.67 -9.29
C VAL A 254 -19.03 -4.10 -10.71
N GLY A 255 -19.41 -3.16 -11.58
CA GLY A 255 -19.75 -3.45 -12.98
C GLY A 255 -21.06 -4.22 -13.17
N LYS A 256 -21.86 -4.48 -12.13
CA LYS A 256 -23.21 -5.03 -12.30
C LYS A 256 -24.15 -3.97 -12.89
N PRO A 257 -25.18 -4.36 -13.67
CA PRO A 257 -26.05 -3.41 -14.37
C PRO A 257 -26.74 -2.36 -13.46
N HIS A 258 -27.02 -2.72 -12.20
CA HIS A 258 -27.65 -1.82 -11.22
C HIS A 258 -26.65 -1.01 -10.38
N ALA A 259 -25.34 -1.25 -10.49
CA ALA A 259 -24.34 -0.55 -9.69
C ALA A 259 -24.28 0.96 -10.02
N CYS A 260 -24.59 1.33 -11.27
CA CYS A 260 -24.50 2.70 -11.77
C CYS A 260 -25.84 3.32 -12.19
N THR A 261 -26.98 2.75 -11.76
CA THR A 261 -28.32 3.24 -12.15
C THR A 261 -28.71 4.61 -11.57
N GLN A 262 -27.81 5.30 -10.87
CA GLN A 262 -28.01 6.67 -10.37
C GLN A 262 -27.10 7.70 -11.06
N TRP A 263 -26.46 7.35 -12.19
CA TRP A 263 -25.75 8.35 -12.98
C TRP A 263 -26.76 9.27 -13.71
N PRO A 264 -26.67 10.60 -13.58
CA PRO A 264 -27.53 11.54 -14.29
C PRO A 264 -27.35 11.49 -15.82
#